data_AF-E4Z2G8-F1
#
_entry.id   AF-E4Z2G8-F1
#
_cell.length_a   1.000
_cell.length_b   1.000
_cell.length_c   1.000
_cell.angle_alpha   90.00
_cell.angle_beta   90.00
_cell.angle_gamma   90.00
#
_symmetry.space_group_name_H-M   'P 1'
#
loop_
_entity.id
_entity.type
_entity.pdbx_description
1 polymer ?
#
loop_
_entity_poly.entity_id
_entity_poly.type
_entity_poly.pdbx_seq_one_letter_code
_entity_poly.pdbx_strand_id
1 'polypeptide(L)'
;MLTEFALLTALTLNEDERKGLRDKIDEWVESFLPKLERESTREEKCRLIDSVERHEFENKFNAQDWRFFNFVGKKGLLFDGDKKKLTEFKATSFQKKILLRNPALSDVFIGRSEIMEETGEWKLDKTLKEKKISEGGEALILNQKFGETVMAVRVQAFDPFLFTKKSGADKIKWKTHLISDFRKATDENRINDSLIDKIVPIHENVIQNFVNVEIYEEEEEDCLGWLTVMEKCEKMNLREKLKEEVLDLRERKKIAIGIQAGFRYLESVKIFNSDRKLSNFLLIGDVAKICDFGLVTSIGEGFRKLGYTRRGAKYLNLTSDGL
;
A
#
# COMPACT_ATOMS: atom_id res chain seq x y z
N MET A 1 -22.13 -10.32 18.61
CA MET A 1 -20.86 -9.84 18.02
C MET A 1 -21.02 -9.36 16.56
N LEU A 2 -22.23 -9.06 16.06
CA LEU A 2 -22.48 -8.65 14.66
C LEU A 2 -22.53 -7.12 14.45
N THR A 3 -22.58 -6.32 15.52
CA THR A 3 -22.92 -4.88 15.45
C THR A 3 -21.75 -3.97 15.12
N GLU A 4 -20.52 -4.30 15.52
CA GLU A 4 -19.38 -3.38 15.40
C GLU A 4 -18.86 -3.29 13.96
N PHE A 5 -18.85 -4.39 13.20
CA PHE A 5 -18.51 -4.34 11.77
C PHE A 5 -19.54 -3.59 10.91
N ALA A 6 -20.74 -3.31 11.43
CA ALA A 6 -21.69 -2.42 10.75
C ALA A 6 -21.15 -0.99 10.65
N LEU A 7 -20.20 -0.62 11.51
CA LEU A 7 -19.56 0.70 11.54
C LEU A 7 -18.35 0.80 10.59
N LEU A 8 -17.96 -0.29 9.93
CA LEU A 8 -16.74 -0.33 9.10
C LEU A 8 -16.73 0.73 7.99
N THR A 9 -17.90 1.05 7.44
CA THR A 9 -18.07 2.03 6.37
C THR A 9 -18.41 3.44 6.88
N ALA A 10 -18.55 3.62 8.20
CA ALA A 10 -18.92 4.91 8.77
C ALA A 10 -17.76 5.91 8.65
N LEU A 11 -18.05 7.08 8.08
CA LEU A 11 -17.05 8.15 7.90
C LEU A 11 -16.79 8.92 9.19
N THR A 12 -17.70 8.85 10.15
CA THR A 12 -17.62 9.56 11.42
C THR A 12 -17.98 8.60 12.54
N LEU A 13 -17.06 8.42 13.48
CA LEU A 13 -17.22 7.62 14.68
C LEU A 13 -16.62 8.40 15.86
N ASN A 14 -17.21 8.23 17.05
CA ASN A 14 -16.62 8.75 18.28
C ASN A 14 -15.43 7.90 18.74
N GLU A 15 -14.72 8.33 19.79
CA GLU A 15 -13.50 7.65 20.24
C GLU A 15 -13.75 6.21 20.72
N ASP A 16 -14.84 5.97 21.44
CA ASP A 16 -15.21 4.64 21.95
C ASP A 16 -15.60 3.69 20.81
N GLU A 17 -16.38 4.17 19.84
CA GLU A 17 -16.75 3.42 18.64
C GLU A 17 -15.53 3.04 17.80
N ARG A 18 -14.60 3.99 17.59
CA ARG A 18 -13.34 3.72 16.88
C ARG A 18 -12.50 2.69 17.62
N LYS A 19 -12.44 2.78 18.95
CA LYS A 19 -11.70 1.82 19.77
C LYS A 19 -12.28 0.42 19.64
N GLY A 20 -13.60 0.27 19.83
CA GLY A 20 -14.27 -1.02 19.69
C GLY A 20 -14.12 -1.64 18.30
N LEU A 21 -14.22 -0.83 17.24
CA LEU A 21 -13.99 -1.31 15.87
C LEU A 21 -12.52 -1.73 15.63
N ARG A 22 -11.55 -0.99 16.17
CA ARG A 22 -10.12 -1.38 16.08
C ARG A 22 -9.87 -2.70 16.79
N ASP A 23 -10.37 -2.87 18.01
CA ASP A 23 -10.21 -4.12 18.76
C ASP A 23 -10.73 -5.33 17.96
N LYS A 24 -11.88 -5.17 17.27
CA LYS A 24 -12.44 -6.21 16.40
C LYS A 24 -11.63 -6.48 15.13
N ILE A 25 -11.05 -5.44 14.53
CA ILE A 25 -10.14 -5.61 13.40
C ILE A 25 -8.88 -6.33 13.86
N ASP A 26 -8.32 -5.96 15.01
CA ASP A 26 -7.10 -6.55 15.55
C ASP A 26 -7.32 -8.04 15.89
N GLU A 27 -8.45 -8.40 16.51
CA GLU A 27 -8.88 -9.80 16.69
C GLU A 27 -8.97 -10.56 15.36
N TRP A 28 -9.52 -9.92 14.32
CA TRP A 28 -9.59 -10.51 12.98
C TRP A 28 -8.19 -10.71 12.38
N VAL A 29 -7.31 -9.71 12.47
CA VAL A 29 -5.92 -9.76 11.98
C VAL A 29 -5.16 -10.91 12.64
N GLU A 30 -5.25 -11.05 13.96
CA GLU A 30 -4.64 -12.15 14.72
C GLU A 30 -5.06 -13.52 14.19
N SER A 31 -6.34 -13.69 13.86
CA SER A 31 -6.87 -14.94 13.30
C SER A 31 -6.58 -15.13 11.81
N PHE A 32 -6.24 -14.06 11.09
CA PHE A 32 -6.14 -14.03 9.64
C PHE A 32 -4.69 -14.18 9.16
N LEU A 33 -3.76 -13.45 9.76
CA LEU A 33 -2.33 -13.48 9.38
C LEU A 33 -1.73 -14.90 9.38
N PRO A 34 -2.00 -15.79 10.36
CA PRO A 34 -1.43 -17.14 10.37
C PRO A 34 -1.88 -18.02 9.20
N LYS A 35 -2.91 -17.63 8.46
CA LYS A 35 -3.41 -18.35 7.27
C LYS A 35 -2.69 -17.95 6.00
N LEU A 36 -1.91 -16.87 6.03
CA LEU A 36 -1.16 -16.38 4.90
C LEU A 36 0.20 -17.07 4.86
N GLU A 37 0.47 -17.81 3.79
CA GLU A 37 1.78 -18.38 3.50
C GLU A 37 2.18 -18.02 2.07
N ARG A 38 3.46 -17.70 1.90
CA ARG A 38 4.05 -17.35 0.62
C ARG A 38 5.46 -17.93 0.49
N GLU A 39 5.87 -18.21 -0.75
CA GLU A 39 7.28 -18.44 -1.10
C GLU A 39 7.93 -17.14 -1.58
N SER A 40 9.24 -17.04 -1.39
CA SER A 40 10.03 -15.95 -1.97
C SER A 40 11.26 -16.53 -2.63
N THR A 41 11.54 -16.04 -3.83
CA THR A 41 12.77 -16.36 -4.57
C THR A 41 13.89 -15.38 -4.27
N ARG A 42 13.61 -14.31 -3.52
CA ARG A 42 14.58 -13.30 -3.12
C ARG A 42 15.46 -13.78 -1.97
N GLU A 43 16.63 -13.17 -1.85
CA GLU A 43 17.60 -13.43 -0.78
C GLU A 43 17.74 -12.21 0.15
N GLU A 44 18.48 -12.34 1.25
CA GLU A 44 18.73 -11.26 2.22
C GLU A 44 19.30 -9.98 1.56
N LYS A 45 20.09 -10.11 0.48
CA LYS A 45 20.55 -8.95 -0.31
C LYS A 45 19.39 -8.17 -0.91
N CYS A 46 18.43 -8.86 -1.54
CA CYS A 46 17.23 -8.22 -2.10
C CYS A 46 16.39 -7.57 -1.00
N ARG A 47 16.26 -8.27 0.13
CA ARG A 47 15.58 -7.77 1.33
C ARG A 47 16.19 -6.45 1.83
N LEU A 48 17.52 -6.38 1.86
CA LEU A 48 18.25 -5.17 2.25
C LEU A 48 18.01 -4.04 1.25
N ILE A 49 18.11 -4.30 -0.06
CA ILE A 49 17.82 -3.32 -1.12
C ILE A 49 16.38 -2.77 -0.97
N ASP A 50 15.39 -3.65 -0.84
CA ASP A 50 13.99 -3.27 -0.64
C ASP A 50 13.77 -2.41 0.62
N SER A 51 14.50 -2.68 1.70
CA SER A 51 14.43 -1.86 2.92
C SER A 51 14.99 -0.44 2.71
N VAL A 52 16.00 -0.27 1.85
CA VAL A 52 16.54 1.05 1.50
C VAL A 52 15.57 1.79 0.59
N GLU A 53 14.91 1.08 -0.33
CA GLU A 53 13.86 1.66 -1.20
C GLU A 53 12.67 2.23 -0.41
N ARG A 54 12.31 1.59 0.70
CA ARG A 54 11.23 2.04 1.60
C ARG A 54 11.66 3.13 2.56
N HIS A 55 12.96 3.40 2.69
CA HIS A 55 13.47 4.39 3.61
C HIS A 55 13.01 5.80 3.23
N GLU A 56 12.66 6.59 4.24
CA GLU A 56 12.26 7.98 4.06
C GLU A 56 13.48 8.87 4.26
N PHE A 57 14.00 9.42 3.16
CA PHE A 57 15.17 10.30 3.20
C PHE A 57 14.74 11.74 3.42
N GLU A 58 15.55 12.51 4.16
CA GLU A 58 15.33 13.94 4.40
C GLU A 58 15.19 14.72 3.10
N ASN A 59 16.09 14.46 2.14
CA ASN A 59 15.99 14.99 0.78
C ASN A 59 15.34 13.95 -0.15
N LYS A 60 14.13 14.25 -0.62
CA LYS A 60 13.36 13.39 -1.54
C LYS A 60 14.06 13.16 -2.89
N PHE A 61 14.94 14.06 -3.34
CA PHE A 61 15.71 13.88 -4.58
C PHE A 61 16.74 12.74 -4.49
N ASN A 62 17.38 12.58 -3.32
CA ASN A 62 18.35 11.48 -3.10
C ASN A 62 17.73 10.11 -3.40
N ALA A 63 16.44 10.01 -3.16
CA ALA A 63 15.66 8.81 -3.28
C ALA A 63 15.36 8.45 -4.75
N GLN A 64 15.40 9.43 -5.66
CA GLN A 64 15.42 9.23 -7.10
C GLN A 64 16.82 8.95 -7.63
N ASP A 65 17.84 9.60 -7.07
CA ASP A 65 19.19 9.63 -7.63
C ASP A 65 20.05 8.45 -7.20
N TRP A 66 19.79 7.86 -6.02
CA TRP A 66 20.63 6.78 -5.54
C TRP A 66 20.60 5.56 -6.45
N ARG A 67 21.79 5.02 -6.70
CA ARG A 67 22.01 3.80 -7.49
C ARG A 67 22.76 2.75 -6.70
N PHE A 68 23.48 3.16 -5.66
CA PHE A 68 24.21 2.24 -4.79
C PHE A 68 24.11 2.67 -3.33
N PHE A 69 24.36 1.72 -2.44
CA PHE A 69 24.50 1.97 -1.02
C PHE A 69 25.52 1.03 -0.39
N ASN A 70 25.99 1.38 0.80
CA ASN A 70 26.62 0.44 1.72
C ASN A 70 26.27 0.79 3.16
N PHE A 71 26.53 -0.13 4.07
CA PHE A 71 26.39 0.10 5.51
C PHE A 71 27.78 0.06 6.16
N VAL A 72 28.11 1.13 6.89
CA VAL A 72 29.36 1.24 7.65
C VAL A 72 29.00 1.48 9.11
N GLY A 73 29.24 0.46 9.95
CA GLY A 73 28.81 0.45 11.35
C GLY A 73 27.29 0.58 11.48
N LYS A 74 26.82 1.71 12.05
CA LYS A 74 25.38 1.97 12.29
C LYS A 74 24.73 2.90 11.25
N LYS A 75 25.47 3.27 10.20
CA LYS A 75 25.03 4.24 9.19
C LYS A 75 24.89 3.56 7.84
N GLY A 76 23.86 3.91 7.10
CA GLY A 76 23.76 3.65 5.67
C GLY A 76 24.31 4.85 4.89
N LEU A 77 25.01 4.61 3.79
CA LEU A 77 25.52 5.64 2.89
C LEU A 77 24.90 5.42 1.51
N LEU A 78 24.41 6.49 0.88
CA LEU A 78 23.87 6.46 -0.47
C LEU A 78 24.83 7.09 -1.47
N PHE A 79 24.81 6.56 -2.69
CA PHE A 79 25.63 7.03 -3.80
C PHE A 79 24.84 7.08 -5.10
N ASP A 80 25.18 8.04 -5.96
CA ASP A 80 24.61 8.18 -7.30
C ASP A 80 25.20 7.18 -8.31
N GLY A 81 24.84 7.32 -9.58
CA GLY A 81 25.36 6.48 -10.68
C GLY A 81 26.88 6.60 -10.89
N ASP A 82 27.48 7.74 -10.54
CA ASP A 82 28.93 7.99 -10.59
C ASP A 82 29.65 7.53 -9.31
N LYS A 83 28.93 6.90 -8.37
CA LYS A 83 29.41 6.53 -7.03
C LYS A 83 29.85 7.73 -6.18
N LYS A 84 29.34 8.93 -6.44
CA LYS A 84 29.51 10.08 -5.55
C LYS A 84 28.54 9.95 -4.38
N LYS A 85 29.02 10.23 -3.16
CA LYS A 85 28.19 10.18 -1.95
C LYS A 85 27.07 11.22 -2.06
N LEU A 86 25.82 10.77 -1.95
CA LEU A 86 24.64 11.62 -1.91
C LEU A 86 24.32 12.05 -0.47
N THR A 87 24.17 11.06 0.42
CA THR A 87 23.84 11.31 1.83
C THR A 87 24.21 10.12 2.71
N GLU A 88 24.03 10.30 4.02
CA GLU A 88 24.03 9.24 5.01
C GLU A 88 22.69 9.20 5.74
N PHE A 89 22.31 8.03 6.22
CA PHE A 89 21.09 7.83 7.00
C PHE A 89 21.32 6.86 8.15
N LYS A 90 20.47 6.96 9.17
CA LYS A 90 20.48 6.03 10.30
C LYS A 90 19.91 4.69 9.84
N ALA A 91 20.69 3.61 9.99
CA ALA A 91 20.21 2.27 9.70
C ALA A 91 19.02 1.93 10.63
N THR A 92 17.94 1.40 10.07
CA THR A 92 16.78 0.94 10.84
C THR A 92 17.14 -0.31 11.66
N SER A 93 16.35 -0.60 12.68
CA SER A 93 16.49 -1.83 13.46
C SER A 93 16.33 -3.08 12.57
N PHE A 94 15.47 -3.00 11.55
CA PHE A 94 15.29 -4.04 10.53
C PHE A 94 16.56 -4.26 9.68
N GLN A 95 17.15 -3.19 9.14
CA GLN A 95 18.39 -3.26 8.35
C GLN A 95 19.54 -3.86 9.16
N LYS A 96 19.70 -3.45 10.42
CA LYS A 96 20.72 -4.01 11.31
C LYS A 96 20.58 -5.51 11.50
N LYS A 97 19.34 -6.02 11.63
CA LYS A 97 19.10 -7.47 11.73
C LYS A 97 19.49 -8.22 10.47
N ILE A 98 19.18 -7.67 9.30
CA ILE A 98 19.59 -8.27 8.02
C ILE A 98 21.11 -8.39 7.97
N LEU A 99 21.82 -7.30 8.31
CA LEU A 99 23.29 -7.26 8.36
C LEU A 99 23.88 -8.22 9.41
N LEU A 100 23.23 -8.37 10.57
CA LEU A 100 23.64 -9.34 11.60
C LEU A 100 23.47 -10.79 11.13
N ARG A 101 22.40 -11.09 10.39
CA ARG A 101 22.15 -12.43 9.83
C ARG A 101 23.06 -12.75 8.66
N ASN A 102 23.45 -11.73 7.89
CA ASN A 102 24.37 -11.88 6.76
C ASN A 102 25.46 -10.78 6.78
N PRO A 103 26.54 -10.97 7.57
CA PRO A 103 27.62 -9.99 7.70
C PRO A 103 28.37 -9.71 6.40
N ALA A 104 28.28 -10.58 5.39
CA ALA A 104 28.88 -10.35 4.07
C ALA A 104 28.24 -9.18 3.31
N LEU A 105 27.09 -8.67 3.78
CA LEU A 105 26.44 -7.47 3.26
C LEU A 105 26.90 -6.17 3.96
N SER A 106 27.72 -6.26 5.01
CA SER A 106 28.31 -5.09 5.69
C SER A 106 29.54 -4.59 4.94
N ASP A 107 29.74 -3.27 4.92
CA ASP A 107 30.93 -2.61 4.37
C ASP A 107 31.20 -2.93 2.88
N VAL A 108 30.20 -3.44 2.16
CA VAL A 108 30.26 -3.73 0.71
C VAL A 108 29.32 -2.82 -0.07
N PHE A 109 29.73 -2.46 -1.28
CA PHE A 109 28.97 -1.61 -2.17
C PHE A 109 27.91 -2.44 -2.92
N ILE A 110 26.64 -2.16 -2.67
CA ILE A 110 25.50 -2.90 -3.23
C ILE A 110 24.74 -1.97 -4.19
N GLY A 111 24.53 -2.45 -5.42
CA GLY A 111 23.72 -1.78 -6.43
C GLY A 111 22.23 -1.97 -6.23
N ARG A 112 21.47 -0.90 -6.46
CA ARG A 112 20.00 -0.91 -6.51
C ARG A 112 19.46 -1.93 -7.51
N SER A 113 20.12 -2.06 -8.67
CA SER A 113 19.73 -2.98 -9.74
C SER A 113 20.08 -4.44 -9.47
N GLU A 114 20.78 -4.75 -8.37
CA GLU A 114 21.06 -6.14 -7.97
C GLU A 114 19.86 -6.82 -7.30
N ILE A 115 18.74 -6.12 -7.17
CA ILE A 115 17.49 -6.70 -6.71
C ILE A 115 16.96 -7.66 -7.77
N MET A 116 16.67 -8.88 -7.36
CA MET A 116 16.12 -9.90 -8.24
C MET A 116 14.61 -9.73 -8.39
N GLU A 117 14.09 -10.13 -9.55
CA GLU A 117 12.64 -10.26 -9.73
C GLU A 117 12.07 -11.24 -8.71
N GLU A 118 10.92 -10.90 -8.13
CA GLU A 118 10.24 -11.75 -7.16
C GLU A 118 9.20 -12.58 -7.90
N THR A 119 9.37 -13.90 -7.88
CA THR A 119 8.51 -14.86 -8.58
C THR A 119 7.84 -15.86 -7.63
N GLY A 120 8.04 -15.70 -6.32
CA GLY A 120 7.46 -16.57 -5.32
C GLY A 120 5.94 -16.43 -5.19
N GLU A 121 5.27 -17.58 -5.09
CA GLU A 121 3.81 -17.74 -5.15
C GLU A 121 3.14 -17.76 -3.77
N TRP A 122 1.85 -17.41 -3.72
CA TRP A 122 1.04 -17.55 -2.51
C TRP A 122 0.56 -19.00 -2.31
N LYS A 123 0.85 -19.56 -1.13
CA LYS A 123 0.38 -20.90 -0.73
C LYS A 123 -0.96 -20.80 -0.01
N LEU A 124 -2.01 -20.68 -0.81
CA LEU A 124 -3.36 -20.58 -0.28
C LEU A 124 -3.95 -21.96 0.03
N ASP A 125 -4.53 -22.09 1.21
CA ASP A 125 -5.36 -23.24 1.55
C ASP A 125 -6.66 -23.25 0.71
N LYS A 126 -7.46 -24.30 0.83
CA LYS A 126 -8.72 -24.43 0.07
C LYS A 126 -9.66 -23.23 0.33
N THR A 127 -9.75 -22.79 1.58
CA THR A 127 -10.64 -21.71 2.01
C THR A 127 -10.26 -20.36 1.40
N LEU A 128 -8.96 -20.04 1.36
CA LEU A 128 -8.45 -18.80 0.78
C LEU A 128 -8.47 -18.84 -0.75
N LYS A 129 -8.24 -20.02 -1.36
CA LYS A 129 -8.37 -20.20 -2.82
C LYS A 129 -9.78 -19.87 -3.31
N GLU A 130 -10.81 -20.34 -2.61
CA GLU A 130 -12.21 -20.05 -2.96
C GLU A 130 -12.57 -18.56 -2.80
N LYS A 131 -11.85 -17.84 -1.94
CA LYS A 131 -12.03 -16.40 -1.70
C LYS A 131 -11.20 -15.52 -2.62
N LYS A 132 -10.28 -16.08 -3.42
CA LYS A 132 -9.35 -15.30 -4.25
C LYS A 132 -10.07 -14.53 -5.35
N ILE A 133 -9.77 -13.23 -5.43
CA ILE A 133 -10.21 -12.34 -6.51
C ILE A 133 -9.09 -12.20 -7.54
N SER A 134 -7.89 -11.86 -7.08
CA SER A 134 -6.72 -11.71 -7.94
C SER A 134 -5.43 -11.88 -7.15
N GLU A 135 -4.35 -12.11 -7.89
CA GLU A 135 -3.01 -12.32 -7.36
C GLU A 135 -2.00 -11.73 -8.34
N GLY A 136 -1.02 -11.02 -7.82
CA GLY A 136 0.16 -10.55 -8.56
C GLY A 136 1.34 -10.50 -7.59
N GLY A 137 2.58 -10.58 -8.07
CA GLY A 137 3.77 -10.90 -7.26
C GLY A 137 3.71 -10.52 -5.78
N GLU A 138 3.57 -9.23 -5.44
CA GLU A 138 3.55 -8.75 -4.06
C GLU A 138 2.15 -8.65 -3.41
N ALA A 139 1.07 -8.79 -4.18
CA ALA A 139 -0.31 -8.49 -3.80
C ALA A 139 -1.26 -9.68 -3.97
N LEU A 140 -2.06 -9.96 -2.95
CA LEU A 140 -3.16 -10.93 -3.01
C LEU A 140 -4.47 -10.23 -2.65
N ILE A 141 -5.51 -10.37 -3.47
CA ILE A 141 -6.83 -9.79 -3.19
C ILE A 141 -7.83 -10.92 -2.92
N LEU A 142 -8.50 -10.85 -1.77
CA LEU A 142 -9.43 -11.85 -1.26
C LEU A 142 -10.79 -11.23 -0.92
N ASN A 143 -11.86 -12.00 -1.10
CA ASN A 143 -13.15 -11.70 -0.50
C ASN A 143 -13.13 -12.07 0.99
N GLN A 144 -13.52 -11.15 1.87
CA GLN A 144 -13.74 -11.45 3.28
C GLN A 144 -15.10 -10.92 3.75
N LYS A 145 -15.73 -11.65 4.68
CA LYS A 145 -17.00 -11.27 5.29
C LYS A 145 -16.71 -10.59 6.63
N PHE A 146 -17.20 -9.36 6.79
CA PHE A 146 -17.15 -8.58 8.01
C PHE A 146 -18.58 -8.25 8.44
N GLY A 147 -19.07 -8.86 9.52
CA GLY A 147 -20.50 -8.83 9.83
C GLY A 147 -21.31 -9.47 8.69
N GLU A 148 -22.31 -8.77 8.15
CA GLU A 148 -23.07 -9.22 6.97
C GLU A 148 -22.50 -8.75 5.63
N THR A 149 -21.47 -7.90 5.64
CA THR A 149 -20.93 -7.27 4.44
C THR A 149 -19.73 -8.04 3.90
N VAL A 150 -19.69 -8.26 2.58
CA VAL A 150 -18.53 -8.84 1.91
C VAL A 150 -17.67 -7.72 1.32
N MET A 151 -16.42 -7.65 1.76
CA MET A 151 -15.43 -6.65 1.34
C MET A 151 -14.28 -7.31 0.58
N ALA A 152 -13.53 -6.50 -0.17
CA ALA A 152 -12.24 -6.92 -0.71
C ALA A 152 -11.13 -6.62 0.31
N VAL A 153 -10.24 -7.57 0.51
CA VAL A 153 -9.02 -7.42 1.33
C VAL A 153 -7.82 -7.56 0.43
N ARG A 154 -7.01 -6.51 0.31
CA ARG A 154 -5.71 -6.54 -0.35
C ARG A 154 -4.64 -6.82 0.70
N VAL A 155 -4.00 -7.97 0.59
CA VAL A 155 -2.76 -8.32 1.29
C VAL A 155 -1.60 -7.87 0.43
N GLN A 156 -0.65 -7.12 0.99
CA GLN A 156 0.50 -6.62 0.26
C GLN A 156 1.77 -6.87 1.06
N ALA A 157 2.70 -7.64 0.51
CA ALA A 157 3.99 -7.93 1.13
C ALA A 157 5.09 -7.08 0.46
N PHE A 158 5.60 -6.07 1.17
CA PHE A 158 6.72 -5.24 0.68
C PHE A 158 8.07 -5.86 1.01
N ASP A 159 8.18 -6.51 2.17
CA ASP A 159 9.30 -7.38 2.51
C ASP A 159 9.07 -8.73 1.84
N PRO A 160 10.00 -9.22 1.01
CA PRO A 160 9.83 -10.52 0.35
C PRO A 160 9.70 -11.67 1.34
N PHE A 161 10.22 -11.52 2.56
CA PHE A 161 10.19 -12.58 3.57
C PHE A 161 8.92 -12.55 4.42
N LEU A 162 8.08 -11.51 4.32
CA LEU A 162 6.81 -11.46 5.03
C LEU A 162 5.90 -12.61 4.57
N PHE A 163 5.30 -13.33 5.54
CA PHE A 163 4.48 -14.54 5.34
C PHE A 163 5.23 -15.77 4.80
N THR A 164 6.57 -15.74 4.76
CA THR A 164 7.36 -16.95 4.49
C THR A 164 7.60 -17.73 5.78
N LYS A 165 7.98 -19.01 5.69
CA LYS A 165 8.45 -19.79 6.85
C LYS A 165 9.70 -19.20 7.54
N LYS A 166 10.43 -18.33 6.84
CA LYS A 166 11.57 -17.57 7.38
C LYS A 166 11.13 -16.32 8.15
N SER A 167 9.86 -15.90 8.02
CA SER A 167 9.31 -14.84 8.87
C SER A 167 9.25 -15.35 10.30
N GLY A 168 9.80 -14.57 11.24
CA GLY A 168 9.56 -14.80 12.66
C GLY A 168 8.14 -14.33 13.00
N ALA A 169 7.13 -15.09 12.59
CA ALA A 169 5.71 -14.76 12.75
C ALA A 169 5.35 -14.31 14.18
N ASP A 170 6.03 -14.88 15.18
CA ASP A 170 5.85 -14.57 16.61
C ASP A 170 6.30 -13.17 17.03
N LYS A 171 6.85 -12.37 16.11
CA LYS A 171 7.34 -11.00 16.38
C LYS A 171 6.58 -9.92 15.62
N ILE A 172 5.60 -10.28 14.80
CA ILE A 172 4.88 -9.30 13.99
C ILE A 172 4.00 -8.41 14.88
N LYS A 173 4.11 -7.10 14.70
CA LYS A 173 3.18 -6.10 15.24
C LYS A 173 2.43 -5.45 14.10
N TRP A 174 1.28 -4.85 14.41
CA TRP A 174 0.53 -4.08 13.44
C TRP A 174 -0.06 -2.80 14.02
N LYS A 175 -0.46 -1.92 13.11
CA LYS A 175 -1.14 -0.66 13.42
C LYS A 175 -2.35 -0.49 12.53
N THR A 176 -3.51 -0.30 13.15
CA THR A 176 -4.80 -0.23 12.47
C THR A 176 -5.26 1.22 12.29
N HIS A 177 -5.47 1.60 11.04
CA HIS A 177 -6.01 2.89 10.61
C HIS A 177 -7.43 2.71 10.07
N LEU A 178 -8.38 3.47 10.60
CA LEU A 178 -9.75 3.48 10.15
C LEU A 178 -10.00 4.70 9.28
N ILE A 179 -10.87 4.60 8.28
CA ILE A 179 -11.30 5.74 7.47
C ILE A 179 -11.85 6.88 8.34
N SER A 180 -12.56 6.53 9.42
CA SER A 180 -13.13 7.48 10.37
C SER A 180 -12.09 8.31 11.11
N ASP A 181 -10.81 7.94 11.09
CA ASP A 181 -9.71 8.72 11.67
C ASP A 181 -9.38 9.96 10.85
N PHE A 182 -9.85 9.99 9.60
CA PHE A 182 -9.52 10.99 8.61
C PHE A 182 -10.76 11.76 8.17
N ARG A 183 -10.53 12.97 7.67
CA ARG A 183 -11.54 13.79 7.02
C ARG A 183 -11.47 13.57 5.51
N LYS A 184 -12.56 13.87 4.83
CA LYS A 184 -12.56 13.98 3.37
C LYS A 184 -11.58 15.07 2.94
N ALA A 185 -10.70 14.75 2.01
CA ALA A 185 -9.85 15.75 1.35
C ALA A 185 -10.71 16.67 0.47
N THR A 186 -10.55 17.98 0.67
CA THR A 186 -11.15 19.05 -0.13
C THR A 186 -10.10 20.06 -0.57
N ASP A 187 -10.44 20.89 -1.56
CA ASP A 187 -9.58 21.96 -2.06
C ASP A 187 -9.23 22.99 -0.96
N GLU A 188 -10.11 23.20 0.02
CA GLU A 188 -9.87 24.11 1.14
C GLU A 188 -8.80 23.58 2.11
N ASN A 189 -8.70 22.25 2.28
CA ASN A 189 -7.67 21.65 3.11
C ASN A 189 -6.25 21.95 2.58
N ARG A 190 -6.11 22.32 1.30
CA ARG A 190 -4.84 22.72 0.68
C ARG A 190 -4.19 23.93 1.33
N ILE A 191 -4.98 24.83 1.92
CA ILE A 191 -4.47 26.09 2.51
C ILE A 191 -3.87 25.81 3.90
N ASN A 192 -4.17 24.65 4.50
CA ASN A 192 -3.80 24.34 5.86
C ASN A 192 -2.95 23.07 5.94
N ASP A 193 -1.63 23.25 5.87
CA ASP A 193 -0.62 22.18 6.01
C ASP A 193 -0.85 21.30 7.25
N SER A 194 -1.42 21.85 8.34
CA SER A 194 -1.69 21.08 9.57
C SER A 194 -2.77 19.99 9.42
N LEU A 195 -3.56 20.02 8.33
CA LEU A 195 -4.63 19.05 8.07
C LEU A 195 -4.22 17.97 7.08
N ILE A 196 -3.08 18.09 6.42
CA ILE A 196 -2.70 17.23 5.30
C ILE A 196 -2.53 15.76 5.70
N ASP A 197 -2.14 15.51 6.95
CA ASP A 197 -1.97 14.17 7.52
C ASP A 197 -3.27 13.56 8.05
N LYS A 198 -4.35 14.35 8.07
CA LYS A 198 -5.67 13.98 8.58
C LYS A 198 -6.73 13.90 7.48
N ILE A 199 -6.32 13.86 6.21
CA ILE A 199 -7.23 13.78 5.07
C ILE A 199 -6.99 12.54 4.21
N VAL A 200 -8.07 12.04 3.61
CA VAL A 200 -8.08 10.93 2.64
C VAL A 200 -9.07 11.23 1.52
N PRO A 201 -8.88 10.67 0.31
CA PRO A 201 -9.84 10.86 -0.76
C PRO A 201 -11.14 10.11 -0.46
N ILE A 202 -12.26 10.82 -0.60
CA ILE A 202 -13.62 10.28 -0.46
C ILE A 202 -14.46 10.83 -1.60
N HIS A 203 -14.65 10.02 -2.63
CA HIS A 203 -15.36 10.40 -3.86
C HIS A 203 -16.02 9.18 -4.51
N GLU A 204 -17.18 9.36 -5.11
CA GLU A 204 -17.96 8.25 -5.68
C GLU A 204 -17.19 7.47 -6.77
N ASN A 205 -16.36 8.16 -7.56
CA ASN A 205 -15.52 7.57 -8.61
C ASN A 205 -14.10 7.20 -8.17
N VAL A 206 -13.84 7.09 -6.87
CA VAL A 206 -12.57 6.62 -6.30
C VAL A 206 -12.87 5.44 -5.39
N ILE A 207 -12.07 4.38 -5.47
CA ILE A 207 -12.24 3.22 -4.58
C ILE A 207 -12.05 3.63 -3.12
N GLN A 208 -12.97 3.24 -2.25
CA GLN A 208 -12.88 3.55 -0.83
C GLN A 208 -12.14 2.44 -0.09
N ASN A 209 -11.04 2.82 0.56
CA ASN A 209 -10.41 2.02 1.60
C ASN A 209 -11.09 2.38 2.93
N PHE A 210 -11.51 1.38 3.69
CA PHE A 210 -12.18 1.54 4.98
C PHE A 210 -11.21 1.35 6.14
N VAL A 211 -10.30 0.38 5.99
CA VAL A 211 -9.31 0.03 7.01
C VAL A 211 -7.99 -0.27 6.32
N ASN A 212 -6.90 0.16 6.94
CA ASN A 212 -5.58 -0.29 6.58
C ASN A 212 -4.82 -0.71 7.84
N VAL A 213 -4.20 -1.89 7.78
CA VAL A 213 -3.42 -2.48 8.86
C VAL A 213 -1.98 -2.57 8.38
N GLU A 214 -1.11 -1.72 8.89
CA GLU A 214 0.32 -1.75 8.58
C GLU A 214 1.03 -2.79 9.44
N ILE A 215 2.01 -3.51 8.87
CA ILE A 215 2.67 -4.66 9.47
C ILE A 215 4.16 -4.38 9.68
N TYR A 216 4.66 -4.69 10.88
CA TYR A 216 6.01 -4.39 11.36
C TYR A 216 6.64 -5.60 12.08
N GLU A 217 7.96 -5.72 12.14
CA GLU A 217 8.63 -6.79 12.91
C GLU A 217 8.98 -6.38 14.35
N GLU A 218 9.22 -5.09 14.67
CA GLU A 218 9.51 -4.67 16.05
C GLU A 218 9.13 -3.21 16.32
N GLU A 219 9.80 -2.29 15.63
CA GLU A 219 9.62 -0.84 15.70
C GLU A 219 8.88 -0.37 14.45
N GLU A 220 8.07 0.70 14.56
CA GLU A 220 7.34 1.33 13.44
C GLU A 220 8.28 2.14 12.51
N GLU A 221 9.53 1.66 12.30
CA GLU A 221 10.54 2.29 11.45
C GLU A 221 10.42 1.87 9.97
N ASP A 222 10.07 0.60 9.70
CA ASP A 222 9.96 0.03 8.34
C ASP A 222 8.69 -0.82 8.23
N CYS A 223 7.73 -0.35 7.43
CA CYS A 223 6.49 -1.09 7.14
C CYS A 223 6.80 -2.21 6.16
N LEU A 224 6.62 -3.46 6.60
CA LEU A 224 6.98 -4.66 5.84
C LEU A 224 5.84 -5.13 4.92
N GLY A 225 4.63 -4.67 5.18
CA GLY A 225 3.45 -5.00 4.39
C GLY A 225 2.21 -4.39 5.00
N TRP A 226 1.06 -4.58 4.35
CA TRP A 226 -0.22 -4.17 4.92
C TRP A 226 -1.37 -5.10 4.51
N LEU A 227 -2.49 -4.95 5.22
CA LEU A 227 -3.81 -5.42 4.83
C LEU A 227 -4.73 -4.22 4.64
N THR A 228 -5.35 -4.10 3.47
CA THR A 228 -6.31 -3.01 3.21
C THR A 228 -7.69 -3.59 2.96
N VAL A 229 -8.67 -3.21 3.78
CA VAL A 229 -10.09 -3.53 3.59
C VAL A 229 -10.73 -2.43 2.76
N MET A 230 -11.31 -2.78 1.63
CA MET A 230 -11.84 -1.84 0.64
C MET A 230 -13.16 -2.31 0.05
N GLU A 231 -13.84 -1.41 -0.65
CA GLU A 231 -15.05 -1.73 -1.42
C GLU A 231 -14.82 -2.93 -2.35
N LYS A 232 -15.78 -3.85 -2.37
CA LYS A 232 -15.75 -5.00 -3.26
C LYS A 232 -16.31 -4.63 -4.64
N CYS A 233 -15.58 -4.99 -5.69
CA CYS A 233 -16.11 -4.99 -7.06
C CYS A 233 -16.77 -6.34 -7.38
N GLU A 234 -18.06 -6.34 -7.71
CA GLU A 234 -18.84 -7.56 -7.96
C GLU A 234 -18.69 -8.12 -9.37
N LYS A 235 -18.48 -7.24 -10.37
CA LYS A 235 -18.51 -7.62 -11.79
C LYS A 235 -17.09 -7.91 -12.29
N MET A 236 -16.38 -6.87 -12.72
CA MET A 236 -15.05 -6.91 -13.30
C MET A 236 -14.54 -5.49 -13.54
N ASN A 237 -13.25 -5.36 -13.87
CA ASN A 237 -12.68 -4.08 -14.30
C ASN A 237 -13.17 -3.69 -15.71
N LEU A 238 -12.96 -2.43 -16.08
CA LEU A 238 -13.42 -1.88 -17.36
C LEU A 238 -12.79 -2.58 -18.57
N ARG A 239 -11.53 -3.04 -18.47
CA ARG A 239 -10.87 -3.80 -19.55
C ARG A 239 -11.64 -5.08 -19.88
N GLU A 240 -11.96 -5.88 -18.88
CA GLU A 240 -12.69 -7.13 -19.08
C GLU A 240 -14.13 -6.85 -19.56
N LYS A 241 -14.79 -5.83 -18.99
CA LYS A 241 -16.15 -5.48 -19.41
C LYS A 241 -16.24 -5.05 -20.88
N LEU A 242 -15.24 -4.34 -21.38
CA LEU A 242 -15.20 -3.91 -22.78
C LEU A 242 -14.99 -5.09 -23.74
N LYS A 243 -14.30 -6.16 -23.32
CA LYS A 243 -14.13 -7.38 -24.14
C LYS A 243 -15.44 -8.14 -24.36
N GLU A 244 -16.41 -7.98 -23.47
CA GLU A 244 -17.74 -8.59 -23.66
C GLU A 244 -18.55 -7.89 -24.78
N GLU A 245 -18.12 -6.70 -25.22
CA GLU A 245 -18.78 -5.89 -26.26
C GLU A 245 -20.25 -5.51 -25.98
N VAL A 246 -20.69 -5.63 -24.72
CA VAL A 246 -22.10 -5.38 -24.31
C VAL A 246 -22.43 -3.93 -23.96
N LEU A 247 -21.42 -3.06 -23.82
CA LEU A 247 -21.65 -1.66 -23.39
C LEU A 247 -22.07 -0.78 -24.56
N ASP A 248 -23.21 -0.12 -24.44
CA ASP A 248 -23.69 0.85 -25.43
C ASP A 248 -22.96 2.21 -25.32
N LEU A 249 -23.23 3.12 -26.26
CA LEU A 249 -22.57 4.43 -26.29
C LEU A 249 -22.93 5.29 -25.07
N ARG A 250 -24.16 5.20 -24.56
CA ARG A 250 -24.64 5.97 -23.41
C ARG A 250 -23.95 5.50 -22.13
N GLU A 251 -23.82 4.20 -21.93
CA GLU A 251 -23.11 3.59 -20.80
C GLU A 251 -21.62 3.93 -20.84
N ARG A 252 -20.98 3.81 -22.00
CA ARG A 252 -19.57 4.22 -22.18
C ARG A 252 -19.36 5.69 -21.85
N LYS A 253 -20.28 6.57 -22.28
CA LYS A 253 -20.22 8.00 -21.96
C LYS A 253 -20.36 8.24 -20.44
N LYS A 254 -21.28 7.55 -19.77
CA LYS A 254 -21.44 7.64 -18.30
C LYS A 254 -20.18 7.21 -17.56
N ILE A 255 -19.58 6.08 -17.96
CA ILE A 255 -18.31 5.58 -17.40
C ILE A 255 -17.18 6.59 -17.58
N ALA A 256 -17.01 7.14 -18.79
CA ALA A 256 -15.97 8.11 -19.09
C ALA A 256 -16.12 9.41 -18.27
N ILE A 257 -17.35 9.91 -18.11
CA ILE A 257 -17.65 11.08 -17.27
C ILE A 257 -17.27 10.79 -15.81
N GLY A 258 -17.64 9.64 -15.26
CA GLY A 258 -17.30 9.25 -13.89
C GLY A 258 -15.79 9.16 -13.67
N ILE A 259 -15.06 8.51 -14.57
CA ILE A 259 -13.59 8.43 -14.51
C ILE A 259 -12.97 9.84 -14.54
N GLN A 260 -13.43 10.71 -15.44
CA GLN A 260 -12.94 12.09 -15.51
C GLN A 260 -13.25 12.88 -14.23
N ALA A 261 -14.44 12.71 -13.64
CA ALA A 261 -14.79 13.34 -12.37
C ALA A 261 -13.87 12.86 -11.23
N GLY A 262 -13.57 11.56 -11.16
CA GLY A 262 -12.62 10.99 -10.21
C GLY A 262 -11.21 11.58 -10.35
N PHE A 263 -10.68 11.68 -11.57
CA PHE A 263 -9.36 12.29 -11.78
C PHE A 263 -9.35 13.78 -11.45
N ARG A 264 -10.38 14.53 -11.83
CA ARG A 264 -10.49 15.95 -11.47
C ARG A 264 -10.50 16.14 -9.96
N TYR A 265 -11.24 15.31 -9.23
CA TYR A 265 -11.23 15.32 -7.77
C TYR A 265 -9.83 15.01 -7.21
N LEU A 266 -9.18 13.94 -7.67
CA LEU A 266 -7.84 13.57 -7.19
C LEU A 266 -6.82 14.70 -7.45
N GLU A 267 -6.83 15.29 -8.65
CA GLU A 267 -6.01 16.46 -8.99
C GLU A 267 -6.38 17.68 -8.11
N SER A 268 -7.68 17.87 -7.82
CA SER A 268 -8.18 18.89 -6.89
C SER A 268 -7.71 18.67 -5.44
N VAL A 269 -7.25 17.47 -5.07
CA VAL A 269 -6.63 17.22 -3.76
C VAL A 269 -5.14 16.91 -3.84
N LYS A 270 -4.48 17.27 -4.97
CA LYS A 270 -3.04 17.09 -5.23
C LYS A 270 -2.59 15.62 -5.14
N ILE A 271 -3.47 14.72 -5.58
CA ILE A 271 -3.19 13.30 -5.78
C ILE A 271 -3.14 13.07 -7.29
N PHE A 272 -1.94 12.87 -7.84
CA PHE A 272 -1.74 12.67 -9.27
C PHE A 272 -1.52 11.19 -9.56
N ASN A 273 -2.56 10.49 -10.03
CA ASN A 273 -2.45 9.09 -10.42
C ASN A 273 -1.91 8.98 -11.86
N SER A 274 -0.76 8.31 -11.98
CA SER A 274 -0.02 8.15 -13.23
C SER A 274 -0.32 6.83 -13.95
N ASP A 275 -1.02 5.88 -13.32
CA ASP A 275 -1.32 4.54 -13.86
C ASP A 275 -2.74 4.45 -14.42
N ARG A 276 -3.01 5.25 -15.45
CA ARG A 276 -4.34 5.43 -16.08
C ARG A 276 -4.65 4.30 -17.08
N LYS A 277 -4.71 3.05 -16.62
CA LYS A 277 -5.04 1.88 -17.45
C LYS A 277 -6.43 1.33 -17.18
N LEU A 278 -7.06 0.71 -18.19
CA LEU A 278 -8.43 0.18 -18.10
C LEU A 278 -8.62 -0.90 -17.01
N SER A 279 -7.56 -1.62 -16.64
CA SER A 279 -7.61 -2.60 -15.54
C SER A 279 -7.69 -1.94 -14.16
N ASN A 280 -7.39 -0.65 -14.05
CA ASN A 280 -7.44 0.14 -12.81
C ASN A 280 -8.77 0.91 -12.65
N PHE A 281 -9.77 0.61 -13.48
CA PHE A 281 -11.12 1.12 -13.31
C PHE A 281 -12.06 -0.02 -12.95
N LEU A 282 -12.54 -0.03 -11.71
CA LEU A 282 -13.49 -1.03 -11.21
C LEU A 282 -14.92 -0.56 -11.48
N LEU A 283 -15.79 -1.49 -11.88
CA LEU A 283 -17.21 -1.23 -12.08
C LEU A 283 -17.97 -1.73 -10.85
N ILE A 284 -18.47 -0.81 -10.02
CA ILE A 284 -19.23 -1.11 -8.80
C ILE A 284 -20.64 -0.57 -8.99
N GLY A 285 -21.63 -1.46 -9.11
CA GLY A 285 -22.96 -1.10 -9.57
C GLY A 285 -22.91 -0.47 -10.97
N ASP A 286 -23.32 0.79 -11.06
CA ASP A 286 -23.30 1.62 -12.28
C ASP A 286 -22.19 2.69 -12.27
N VAL A 287 -21.28 2.62 -11.29
CA VAL A 287 -20.24 3.62 -11.07
C VAL A 287 -18.88 3.04 -11.43
N ALA A 288 -18.14 3.77 -12.27
CA ALA A 288 -16.74 3.50 -12.53
C ALA A 288 -15.89 4.16 -11.44
N LYS A 289 -15.03 3.38 -10.80
CA LYS A 289 -14.14 3.82 -9.72
C LYS A 289 -12.69 3.62 -10.09
N ILE A 290 -11.89 4.65 -9.89
CA ILE A 290 -10.44 4.59 -10.00
C ILE A 290 -9.90 3.78 -8.83
N CYS A 291 -9.14 2.73 -9.12
CA CYS A 291 -8.39 1.96 -8.15
C CYS A 291 -6.90 1.97 -8.49
N ASP A 292 -6.12 1.41 -7.58
CA ASP A 292 -4.67 1.25 -7.68
C ASP A 292 -3.87 2.56 -7.79
N PHE A 293 -3.21 2.89 -6.68
CA PHE A 293 -2.48 4.14 -6.48
C PHE A 293 -0.97 3.87 -6.34
N GLY A 294 -0.48 2.78 -6.97
CA GLY A 294 0.92 2.35 -6.87
C GLY A 294 1.93 3.33 -7.47
N LEU A 295 1.51 4.22 -8.38
CA LEU A 295 2.32 5.28 -8.98
C LEU A 295 1.61 6.63 -8.82
N VAL A 296 1.85 7.29 -7.70
CA VAL A 296 1.14 8.52 -7.33
C VAL A 296 2.06 9.54 -6.71
N THR A 297 1.88 10.80 -7.09
CA THR A 297 2.39 11.94 -6.34
C THR A 297 1.30 12.38 -5.37
N SER A 298 1.54 12.28 -4.06
CA SER A 298 0.62 12.74 -3.02
C SER A 298 1.37 13.47 -1.91
N ILE A 299 0.72 14.45 -1.30
CA ILE A 299 1.34 15.34 -0.31
C ILE A 299 1.00 14.95 1.14
N GLY A 300 -0.05 14.15 1.40
CA GLY A 300 -0.53 13.86 2.77
C GLY A 300 -0.24 12.46 3.30
N GLU A 301 0.13 12.36 4.58
CA GLU A 301 0.35 11.08 5.27
C GLU A 301 -0.93 10.26 5.45
N GLY A 302 -2.11 10.89 5.57
CA GLY A 302 -3.37 10.18 5.76
C GLY A 302 -3.68 9.20 4.62
N PHE A 303 -3.34 9.61 3.39
CA PHE A 303 -3.48 8.78 2.19
C PHE A 303 -2.61 7.53 2.23
N ARG A 304 -1.36 7.65 2.72
CA ARG A 304 -0.46 6.53 2.98
C ARG A 304 -1.02 5.62 4.08
N LYS A 305 -1.38 6.20 5.22
CA LYS A 305 -1.88 5.47 6.40
C LYS A 305 -3.11 4.63 6.09
N LEU A 306 -3.98 5.11 5.18
CA LEU A 306 -5.17 4.38 4.74
C LEU A 306 -4.93 3.45 3.55
N GLY A 307 -3.67 3.09 3.24
CA GLY A 307 -3.35 1.99 2.32
C GLY A 307 -3.47 2.33 0.84
N TYR A 308 -3.45 3.61 0.47
CA TYR A 308 -3.48 4.00 -0.94
C TYR A 308 -2.08 4.05 -1.55
N THR A 309 -1.11 4.69 -0.88
CA THR A 309 0.27 4.83 -1.39
C THR A 309 1.29 4.28 -0.40
N ARG A 310 2.36 3.69 -0.95
CA ARG A 310 3.45 3.13 -0.14
C ARG A 310 4.39 4.23 0.35
N ARG A 311 5.09 3.94 1.44
CA ARG A 311 6.26 4.73 1.88
C ARG A 311 7.47 4.45 0.98
N GLY A 312 8.37 5.41 0.86
CA GLY A 312 9.59 5.29 0.08
C GLY A 312 9.47 5.94 -1.29
N ALA A 313 10.58 6.49 -1.77
CA ALA A 313 10.51 7.39 -2.92
C ALA A 313 10.44 6.72 -4.29
N LYS A 314 10.67 5.40 -4.38
CA LYS A 314 10.34 4.63 -5.58
C LYS A 314 8.89 4.86 -6.02
N TYR A 315 8.01 5.16 -5.07
CA TYR A 315 6.58 5.34 -5.29
C TYR A 315 6.16 6.81 -5.40
N LEU A 316 7.09 7.75 -5.18
CA LEU A 316 6.88 9.17 -5.39
C LEU A 316 7.28 9.53 -6.81
N ASN A 317 6.31 9.90 -7.64
CA ASN A 317 6.59 10.49 -8.94
C ASN A 317 6.98 11.97 -8.75
N LEU A 318 8.26 12.24 -8.49
CA LEU A 318 8.80 13.62 -8.46
C LEU A 318 9.26 13.99 -9.88
N THR A 319 8.32 14.09 -10.82
CA THR A 319 8.60 14.83 -12.06
C THR A 319 8.57 16.32 -11.73
N SER A 320 9.61 17.05 -12.16
CA SER A 320 9.79 18.49 -12.01
C SER A 320 8.74 19.36 -12.74
N ASP A 321 7.72 18.76 -13.33
CA ASP A 321 6.71 19.45 -14.13
C ASP A 321 5.43 19.61 -13.32
N GLY A 322 5.39 20.63 -12.47
CA GLY A 322 4.23 20.92 -11.63
C GLY A 322 4.41 22.12 -10.69
N LEU A 323 5.04 23.19 -11.19
CA LEU A 323 4.87 24.55 -10.64
C LEU A 323 3.72 25.25 -11.36
#